data_AF-A0A9N9XGE1-F1
#
_entry.id   AF-A0A9N9XGE1-F1
#
_cell.length_a   1.000
_cell.length_b   1.000
_cell.length_c   1.000
_cell.angle_alpha   90.00
_cell.angle_beta   90.00
_cell.angle_gamma   90.00
#
_symmetry.space_group_name_H-M   'P 1'
#
loop_
_entity.id
_entity.type
_entity.pdbx_description
1 polymer ?
#
loop_
_entity_poly.entity_id
_entity_poly.type
_entity_poly.pdbx_seq_one_letter_code
_entity_poly.pdbx_strand_id
1 'polypeptide(L)'
;MNTKLDETLTHTKCIYENIISSIHQTAQEVLGIKQNKISNKFWWNEDVKNAVTEKKRLYHKWLNTKDDADKERYNEMKKKTRKIIMTSKNETWDRRCREIESLLEDDNALRRGSLETLLRS
;
A
#
# COMPACT_ATOMS: atom_id res chain seq x y z
N MET A 1 -43.67 19.58 -17.51
CA MET A 1 -42.54 18.70 -17.13
C MET A 1 -42.33 17.71 -18.26
N ASN A 2 -41.11 17.60 -18.79
CA ASN A 2 -40.83 16.92 -20.06
C ASN A 2 -40.47 15.44 -19.80
N THR A 3 -41.45 14.66 -19.37
CA THR A 3 -41.31 13.25 -18.93
C THR A 3 -40.67 12.34 -19.98
N LYS A 4 -40.93 12.59 -21.27
CA LYS A 4 -40.32 11.82 -22.38
C LYS A 4 -38.80 12.04 -22.49
N LEU A 5 -38.31 13.23 -22.16
CA LEU A 5 -36.88 13.53 -22.18
C LEU A 5 -36.15 12.86 -21.00
N ASP A 6 -36.83 12.76 -19.86
CA ASP A 6 -36.32 12.09 -18.66
C ASP A 6 -36.29 10.55 -18.82
N GLU A 7 -37.32 9.98 -19.44
CA GLU A 7 -37.39 8.55 -19.78
C GLU A 7 -36.31 8.13 -20.78
N THR A 8 -36.09 8.93 -21.83
CA THR A 8 -35.06 8.65 -22.85
C THR A 8 -33.64 8.79 -22.29
N LEU A 9 -33.41 9.76 -21.41
CA LEU A 9 -32.14 9.92 -20.70
C LEU A 9 -31.87 8.73 -19.77
N THR A 10 -32.89 8.30 -19.03
CA THR A 10 -32.81 7.14 -18.12
C THR A 10 -32.54 5.85 -18.91
N HIS A 11 -33.22 5.66 -20.04
CA HIS A 11 -33.02 4.52 -20.92
C HIS A 11 -31.59 4.46 -21.49
N THR A 12 -31.07 5.60 -21.95
CA THR A 12 -29.70 5.70 -22.49
C THR A 12 -28.66 5.39 -21.42
N LYS A 13 -28.85 5.89 -20.19
CA LYS A 13 -27.98 5.60 -19.06
C LYS A 13 -27.97 4.11 -18.72
N CYS A 14 -29.13 3.46 -18.72
CA CYS A 14 -29.26 2.02 -18.51
C CYS A 14 -28.50 1.20 -19.57
N ILE A 15 -28.64 1.56 -20.85
CA ILE A 15 -27.89 0.90 -21.93
C ILE A 15 -26.38 1.04 -21.71
N TYR A 16 -25.91 2.23 -21.36
CA TYR A 16 -24.49 2.47 -21.10
C TYR A 16 -23.97 1.62 -19.94
N GLU A 17 -24.69 1.58 -18.81
CA GLU A 17 -24.33 0.79 -17.64
C GLU A 17 -24.30 -0.72 -17.95
N ASN A 18 -25.23 -1.20 -18.77
CA ASN A 18 -25.27 -2.59 -19.22
C ASN A 18 -24.05 -2.94 -20.08
N ILE A 19 -23.70 -2.10 -21.06
CA ILE A 19 -22.52 -2.32 -21.93
C ILE A 19 -21.25 -2.39 -21.07
N ILE A 20 -21.06 -1.43 -20.16
CA ILE A 20 -19.88 -1.40 -19.28
C ILE A 20 -19.84 -2.65 -18.41
N SER A 21 -20.98 -3.08 -17.87
CA SER A 21 -21.07 -4.29 -17.03
C SER A 21 -20.73 -5.55 -17.81
N SER A 22 -21.27 -5.70 -19.03
CA SER A 22 -20.97 -6.86 -19.90
C SER A 22 -19.49 -6.93 -20.30
N ILE A 23 -18.86 -5.78 -20.60
CA ILE A 23 -17.42 -5.71 -20.88
C ILE A 23 -16.62 -6.15 -19.65
N HIS A 24 -16.96 -5.62 -18.47
CA HIS A 24 -16.28 -6.00 -17.23
C HIS A 24 -16.45 -7.48 -16.89
N GLN A 25 -17.65 -8.04 -17.07
CA GLN A 25 -17.92 -9.47 -16.87
C GLN A 25 -17.11 -10.33 -17.84
N THR A 26 -17.15 -10.01 -19.13
CA THR A 26 -16.37 -10.74 -20.16
C THR A 26 -14.88 -10.68 -19.85
N ALA A 27 -14.37 -9.50 -19.48
CA ALA A 27 -12.97 -9.34 -19.09
C ALA A 27 -12.64 -10.16 -17.84
N GLN A 28 -13.53 -10.19 -16.84
CA GLN A 28 -13.37 -10.98 -15.63
C GLN A 28 -13.38 -12.49 -15.91
N GLU A 29 -14.23 -12.96 -16.82
CA GLU A 29 -14.32 -14.38 -17.20
C GLU A 29 -13.08 -14.83 -17.98
N VAL A 30 -12.63 -14.03 -18.95
CA VAL A 30 -11.50 -14.38 -19.83
C VAL A 30 -10.15 -14.20 -19.14
N LEU A 31 -9.98 -13.10 -18.39
CA LEU A 31 -8.70 -12.71 -17.80
C LEU A 31 -8.58 -13.12 -16.32
N GLY A 32 -9.70 -13.46 -15.68
CA GLY A 32 -9.77 -13.73 -14.25
C GLY A 32 -9.72 -12.48 -13.38
N ILE A 33 -9.85 -12.68 -12.06
CA ILE A 33 -9.75 -11.62 -11.06
C ILE A 33 -8.33 -11.61 -10.48
N LYS A 34 -7.65 -10.46 -10.54
CA LYS A 34 -6.42 -10.28 -9.79
C LYS A 34 -6.74 -10.26 -8.30
N GLN A 35 -6.34 -11.30 -7.57
CA GLN A 35 -6.39 -11.28 -6.11
C GLN A 35 -5.49 -10.15 -5.59
N ASN A 36 -6.11 -9.16 -4.93
CA ASN A 36 -5.37 -8.20 -4.14
C ASN A 36 -4.82 -8.92 -2.90
N LYS A 37 -3.57 -9.39 -3.00
CA LYS A 37 -2.84 -9.81 -1.81
C LYS A 37 -2.74 -8.57 -0.91
N ILE A 38 -3.44 -8.59 0.22
CA ILE A 38 -3.21 -7.65 1.32
C ILE A 38 -1.80 -7.95 1.81
N SER A 39 -0.82 -7.27 1.22
CA SER A 39 0.56 -7.31 1.66
C SER A 39 0.58 -6.58 3.00
N ASN A 40 0.51 -7.34 4.10
CA ASN A 40 0.73 -6.81 5.43
C ASN A 40 2.20 -6.40 5.54
N LYS A 41 2.50 -5.19 5.05
CA LYS A 41 3.84 -4.63 5.04
C LYS A 41 4.15 -4.19 6.46
N PHE A 42 4.98 -4.94 7.17
CA PHE A 42 5.39 -4.62 8.54
C PHE A 42 6.03 -3.23 8.70
N TRP A 43 6.56 -2.66 7.61
CA TRP A 43 7.12 -1.30 7.55
C TRP A 43 6.09 -0.22 7.17
N TRP A 44 4.82 -0.58 6.98
CA TRP A 44 3.77 0.37 6.64
C TRP A 44 3.20 1.02 7.90
N ASN A 45 3.69 2.22 8.19
CA ASN A 45 3.24 3.04 9.31
C ASN A 45 2.43 4.26 8.81
N GLU A 46 1.91 5.05 9.76
CA GLU A 46 1.08 6.22 9.44
C GLU A 46 1.87 7.29 8.67
N ASP A 47 3.16 7.45 8.93
CA ASP A 47 4.02 8.42 8.21
C ASP A 47 4.17 8.06 6.72
N VAL A 48 4.40 6.78 6.43
CA VAL A 48 4.45 6.27 5.06
C VAL A 48 3.10 6.49 4.37
N LYS A 49 1.99 6.18 5.05
CA LYS A 49 0.64 6.37 4.52
C LYS A 49 0.36 7.85 4.23
N ASN A 50 0.67 8.75 5.16
CA ASN A 50 0.51 10.19 5.00
C ASN A 50 1.34 10.72 3.83
N ALA A 51 2.61 10.31 3.74
CA ALA A 51 3.50 10.72 2.66
C ALA A 51 3.03 10.22 1.28
N VAL A 52 2.49 9.00 1.20
CA VAL A 52 1.95 8.45 -0.06
C VAL A 52 0.64 9.15 -0.45
N THR A 53 -0.23 9.41 0.51
CA THR A 53 -1.50 10.13 0.28
C THR A 53 -1.25 11.54 -0.21
N GLU A 54 -0.33 12.28 0.43
CA GLU A 54 0.00 13.63 0.02
C GLU A 54 0.66 13.68 -1.36
N LYS A 55 1.58 12.75 -1.64
CA LYS A 55 2.17 12.60 -2.99
C LYS A 55 1.09 12.35 -4.05
N LYS A 56 0.07 11.53 -3.75
CA LYS A 56 -1.07 11.31 -4.66
C LYS A 56 -1.87 12.59 -4.86
N ARG A 57 -2.17 13.33 -3.78
CA ARG A 57 -2.91 14.60 -3.84
C ARG A 57 -2.21 15.61 -4.76
N LEU A 58 -0.91 15.80 -4.59
CA LEU A 58 -0.11 16.70 -5.44
C LEU A 58 -0.03 16.25 -6.89
N TYR A 59 0.05 14.94 -7.13
CA TYR A 59 0.00 14.40 -8.48
C TYR A 59 -1.32 14.73 -9.19
N HIS A 60 -2.46 14.55 -8.52
CA HIS A 60 -3.76 14.93 -9.08
C HIS A 60 -3.87 16.43 -9.32
N LYS A 61 -3.33 17.25 -8.41
CA LYS A 61 -3.27 18.70 -8.60
C LYS A 61 -2.52 19.04 -9.88
N TRP A 62 -1.30 18.53 -10.04
CA TRP A 62 -0.50 18.74 -11.26
C TRP A 62 -1.19 18.20 -12.53
N LEU A 63 -1.87 17.06 -12.46
CA LEU A 63 -2.61 16.54 -13.61
C LEU A 63 -3.72 17.50 -14.08
N ASN A 64 -4.37 18.21 -13.16
CA ASN A 64 -5.45 19.13 -13.45
C ASN A 64 -4.93 20.51 -13.90
N THR A 65 -3.88 21.02 -13.26
CA THR A 65 -3.34 22.36 -13.55
C THR A 65 -2.36 22.37 -14.71
N LYS A 66 -1.62 21.26 -14.92
CA LYS A 66 -0.47 21.16 -15.85
C LYS A 66 0.64 22.17 -15.59
N ASP A 67 0.64 22.80 -14.42
CA ASP A 67 1.60 23.84 -14.05
C ASP A 67 2.95 23.24 -13.62
N ASP A 68 4.04 23.92 -13.99
CA ASP A 68 5.40 23.44 -13.70
C ASP A 68 5.77 23.60 -12.21
N ALA A 69 5.22 24.59 -11.51
CA ALA A 69 5.44 24.71 -10.06
C ALA A 69 4.73 23.57 -9.29
N ASP A 70 3.53 23.19 -9.72
CA ASP A 70 2.84 22.00 -9.18
C ASP A 70 3.60 20.70 -9.48
N LYS A 71 4.24 20.59 -10.64
CA LYS A 71 5.12 19.48 -11.00
C LYS A 71 6.32 19.39 -10.08
N GLU A 72 6.97 20.52 -9.78
CA GLU A 72 8.13 20.54 -8.88
C GLU A 72 7.74 20.14 -7.46
N ARG A 73 6.63 20.68 -6.93
CA ARG A 73 6.10 20.26 -5.62
C ARG A 73 5.82 18.76 -5.55
N TYR A 74 5.24 18.19 -6.61
CA TYR A 74 5.05 16.74 -6.71
C TYR A 74 6.39 15.99 -6.70
N ASN A 75 7.40 16.47 -7.44
CA ASN A 75 8.73 15.85 -7.50
C ASN A 75 9.46 15.88 -6.15
N GLU A 76 9.40 17.01 -5.44
CA GLU A 76 9.92 17.16 -4.08
C GLU A 76 9.26 16.16 -3.13
N MET A 77 7.92 16.12 -3.13
CA MET A 77 7.20 15.17 -2.29
C MET A 77 7.45 13.73 -2.68
N LYS A 78 7.62 13.42 -3.97
CA LYS A 78 8.04 12.08 -4.43
C LYS A 78 9.41 11.69 -3.88
N LYS A 79 10.38 12.61 -3.86
CA LYS A 79 11.70 12.36 -3.23
C LYS A 79 11.55 12.15 -1.72
N LYS A 80 10.75 12.97 -1.04
CA LYS A 80 10.48 12.84 0.40
C LYS A 80 9.82 11.51 0.76
N THR A 81 8.78 11.10 0.03
CA THR A 81 8.10 9.81 0.23
C THR A 81 9.07 8.64 0.08
N ARG A 82 10.00 8.69 -0.89
CA ARG A 82 11.02 7.63 -1.06
C ARG A 82 11.92 7.52 0.18
N LYS A 83 12.38 8.65 0.72
CA LYS A 83 13.20 8.69 1.95
C LYS A 83 12.43 8.09 3.13
N ILE A 84 11.19 8.52 3.36
CA ILE A 84 10.34 8.01 4.46
C ILE A 84 10.14 6.50 4.36
N ILE A 85 9.84 5.98 3.16
CA ILE A 85 9.69 4.54 2.95
C ILE A 85 11.00 3.79 3.24
N MET A 86 12.13 4.33 2.79
CA MET A 86 13.44 3.72 3.03
C MET A 86 13.76 3.68 4.52
N THR A 87 13.58 4.79 5.23
CA THR A 87 13.78 4.86 6.69
C THR A 87 12.90 3.85 7.42
N SER A 88 11.59 3.83 7.14
CA SER A 88 10.67 2.89 7.81
C SER A 88 11.03 1.42 7.55
N LYS A 89 11.48 1.09 6.33
CA LYS A 89 11.96 -0.26 5.99
C LYS A 89 13.20 -0.62 6.80
N ASN A 90 14.17 0.28 6.86
CA ASN A 90 15.42 0.05 7.60
C ASN A 90 15.13 -0.10 9.10
N GLU A 91 14.35 0.80 9.70
CA GLU A 91 13.97 0.72 11.12
C GLU A 91 13.26 -0.60 11.45
N THR A 92 12.34 -1.02 10.56
CA THR A 92 11.64 -2.30 10.72
C THR A 92 12.60 -3.47 10.63
N TRP A 93 13.55 -3.43 9.69
CA TRP A 93 14.56 -4.47 9.53
C TRP A 93 15.49 -4.55 10.73
N ASP A 94 16.04 -3.41 11.15
CA ASP A 94 16.95 -3.33 12.30
C ASP A 94 16.27 -3.81 13.59
N ARG A 95 14.98 -3.48 13.77
CA ARG A 95 14.20 -4.00 14.91
C ARG A 95 14.08 -5.53 14.86
N ARG A 96 13.80 -6.10 13.68
CA ARG A 96 13.72 -7.56 13.52
C ARG A 96 15.06 -8.24 13.76
N CYS A 97 16.16 -7.66 13.31
CA CYS A 97 17.49 -8.19 13.60
C CYS A 97 17.75 -8.23 15.11
N ARG A 98 17.46 -7.14 15.83
CA ARG A 98 17.61 -7.09 17.30
C ARG A 98 16.72 -8.11 18.03
N GLU A 99 15.49 -8.30 17.58
CA GLU A 99 14.59 -9.33 18.13
C GLU A 99 15.20 -10.73 17.98
N ILE A 100 15.76 -11.05 16.81
CA ILE A 100 16.40 -12.34 16.54
C ILE A 100 17.66 -12.52 17.37
N GLU A 101 18.51 -11.49 17.46
CA GLU A 101 19.74 -11.51 18.27
C GLU A 101 19.44 -11.79 19.74
N SER A 102 18.46 -11.09 20.32
CA SER A 102 18.02 -11.33 21.71
C SER A 102 17.55 -12.76 21.93
N LEU A 103 16.75 -13.32 21.01
CA LEU A 103 16.26 -14.71 21.13
C LEU A 103 17.40 -15.73 21.06
N LEU A 104 18.42 -15.47 20.24
CA LEU A 104 19.61 -16.32 20.15
C LEU A 104 20.47 -16.24 21.42
N GLU A 105 20.58 -15.05 22.03
CA GLU A 105 21.29 -14.87 23.30
C GLU A 105 20.61 -15.63 24.44
N ASP A 106 19.29 -15.54 24.54
CA ASP A 106 18.49 -16.25 25.54
C ASP A 106 18.61 -17.78 25.41
N ASP A 107 18.52 -18.32 24.19
CA ASP A 107 18.71 -19.76 23.94
C ASP A 107 20.13 -20.22 24.32
N ASN A 108 21.15 -19.42 23.97
CA ASN A 108 22.53 -19.72 24.32
C ASN A 108 22.79 -19.64 25.83
N ALA A 109 22.08 -18.77 26.56
CA ALA A 109 22.16 -18.69 28.02
C ALA A 109 21.52 -19.92 28.68
N LEU A 110 20.35 -20.34 28.19
CA LEU A 110 19.68 -21.57 28.66
C LEU A 110 20.53 -22.82 28.46
N ARG A 111 21.16 -22.98 27.29
CA ARG A 111 22.07 -24.11 27.01
C ARG A 111 23.26 -24.12 27.95
N ARG A 112 23.89 -22.96 28.19
CA ARG A 112 25.02 -22.83 29.13
C ARG A 112 24.62 -23.20 30.55
N GLY A 113 23.50 -22.68 31.06
CA GLY A 113 23.00 -23.00 32.40
C GLY A 113 22.68 -24.49 32.58
N SER A 114 22.12 -25.14 31.54
CA SER A 114 21.86 -26.58 31.56
C SER A 114 23.16 -27.40 31.63
N LEU A 115 24.17 -27.05 30.84
CA LEU A 115 25.48 -27.71 30.86
C LEU A 115 26.20 -27.53 32.21
N GLU A 116 26.15 -26.32 32.79
CA GLU A 116 26.75 -26.04 34.09
C GLU A 116 26.06 -26.80 35.24
N THR A 117 24.76 -27.04 35.13
CA THR A 117 24.00 -27.83 36.11
C THR A 117 24.38 -29.31 36.03
N LEU A 118 24.53 -29.85 34.82
CA LEU A 118 24.96 -31.25 34.60
C LEU A 118 26.41 -31.51 35.01
N LEU A 119 27.29 -30.51 34.93
CA LEU A 119 28.69 -30.63 35.36
C LEU A 119 28.88 -30.52 36.88
N ARG A 120 27.88 -29.99 37.61
CA ARG A 120 27.90 -29.85 39.07
C ARG A 120 27.21 -31.01 39.81
N SER A 121 26.49 -31.88 39.10
CA SER A 121 25.90 -33.12 39.61
C SER A 121 26.85 -34.30 39.47
#